data_AF-A0A7C7KZ56-F1
#
_entry.id   AF-A0A7C7KZ56-F1
#
_cell.length_a   1.000
_cell.length_b   1.000
_cell.length_c   1.000
_cell.angle_alpha   90.00
_cell.angle_beta   90.00
_cell.angle_gamma   90.00
#
_symmetry.space_group_name_H-M   'P 1'
#
loop_
_entity.id
_entity.type
_entity.pdbx_description
1 polymer ?
#
loop_
_entity_poly.entity_id
_entity_poly.type
_entity_poly.pdbx_seq_one_letter_code
_entity_poly.pdbx_strand_id
1 'polypeptide(L)' 'MKQVVLGTAGHIDHGKTTLVKALTGIDTDRLKEEKERGITIELGFAHLDLPSGR' A
#
# COMPACT_ATOMS: atom_id res chain seq x y z
N MET A 1 10.47 -13.09 15.55
CA MET A 1 10.72 -12.19 14.39
C MET A 1 10.29 -10.78 14.77
N LYS A 2 11.02 -9.76 14.33
CA LYS A 2 10.72 -8.36 14.69
C LYS A 2 9.73 -7.82 13.65
N GLN A 3 8.52 -7.47 14.08
CA GLN A 3 7.56 -6.81 13.19
C GLN A 3 7.82 -5.31 13.16
N VAL A 4 7.75 -4.71 11.98
CA VAL A 4 7.85 -3.27 11.78
C VAL A 4 6.59 -2.80 11.07
N VAL A 5 5.94 -1.78 11.64
CA VAL A 5 4.79 -1.12 11.01
C VAL A 5 5.29 0.16 10.36
N LEU A 6 5.11 0.30 9.05
CA LEU A 6 5.44 1.50 8.29
C LEU A 6 4.16 2.13 7.74
N GLY A 7 4.04 3.46 7.87
CA GLY A 7 3.01 4.24 7.20
C GLY A 7 3.58 4.99 6.00
N THR A 8 2.97 4.84 4.82
CA THR A 8 3.30 5.66 3.65
C THR A 8 2.49 6.95 3.66
N ALA A 9 3.17 8.10 3.67
CA ALA A 9 2.55 9.43 3.64
C ALA A 9 3.08 10.26 2.46
N GLY A 10 2.32 11.27 2.04
CA GLY A 10 2.68 12.14 0.91
C GLY A 10 1.47 12.72 0.18
N HIS A 11 1.70 13.69 -0.71
CA HIS A 11 0.65 14.39 -1.46
C HIS A 11 -0.20 13.43 -2.32
N ILE A 12 -1.44 13.82 -2.61
CA ILE A 12 -2.34 13.04 -3.48
C ILE A 12 -1.66 12.81 -4.85
N ASP A 13 -1.90 11.65 -5.46
CA ASP A 13 -1.33 11.24 -6.75
C ASP A 13 0.20 11.15 -6.86
N HIS A 14 0.94 11.23 -5.74
CA HIS A 14 2.39 10.99 -5.73
C HIS A 14 2.76 9.49 -5.66
N GLY A 15 1.90 8.61 -6.16
CA GLY A 15 2.23 7.19 -6.37
C GLY A 15 2.39 6.33 -5.12
N LYS A 16 1.88 6.74 -3.95
CA LYS A 16 1.96 5.96 -2.70
C LYS A 16 1.39 4.54 -2.86
N THR A 17 0.16 4.44 -3.36
CA THR A 17 -0.52 3.16 -3.61
C THR A 17 0.24 2.32 -4.63
N THR A 18 0.72 2.94 -5.71
CA THR A 18 1.55 2.28 -6.73
C THR A 18 2.85 1.71 -6.14
N LEU A 19 3.52 2.46 -5.28
CA LEU A 19 4.74 2.00 -4.61
C LEU A 19 4.48 0.80 -3.71
N VAL A 20 3.43 0.86 -2.88
CA VAL A 20 3.05 -0.27 -2.02
C VAL A 20 2.74 -1.51 -2.85
N LYS A 21 1.98 -1.37 -3.93
CA LYS A 21 1.67 -2.49 -4.85
C LYS A 21 2.92 -3.04 -5.52
N ALA A 22 3.86 -2.21 -5.94
CA ALA A 22 5.12 -2.65 -6.54
C ALA A 22 6.02 -3.41 -5.54
N LEU A 23 6.04 -3.00 -4.27
CA LEU A 23 6.84 -3.64 -3.23
C LEU A 23 6.23 -4.92 -2.69
N THR A 24 4.91 -4.96 -2.53
CA THR A 24 4.20 -6.02 -1.79
C THR A 24 3.39 -6.95 -2.70
N GLY A 25 3.10 -6.53 -3.94
CA GLY A 25 2.14 -7.18 -4.82
C GLY A 25 0.67 -6.96 -4.42
N ILE A 26 0.41 -6.26 -3.31
CA ILE A 26 -0.92 -6.08 -2.75
C ILE A 26 -1.50 -4.75 -3.25
N ASP A 27 -2.69 -4.82 -3.84
CA ASP A 27 -3.47 -3.64 -4.21
C ASP A 27 -4.25 -3.15 -2.98
N THR A 28 -3.91 -1.95 -2.51
CA THR A 28 -4.53 -1.37 -1.30
C THR A 28 -5.85 -0.66 -1.60
N ASP A 29 -6.09 -0.27 -2.85
CA ASP A 29 -7.37 0.32 -3.28
C ASP A 29 -8.36 -0.84 -3.53
N ARG A 30 -9.09 -1.21 -2.48
CA ARG A 30 -9.98 -2.39 -2.49
C ARG A 30 -11.41 -2.04 -2.85
N LEU A 31 -11.83 -0.79 -2.64
CA LEU A 31 -13.17 -0.35 -2.93
C LEU A 31 -13.35 -0.12 -4.43
N LYS A 32 -14.53 -0.44 -4.94
CA LYS A 32 -14.88 -0.16 -6.34
C LYS A 32 -14.75 1.35 -6.65
N GLU A 33 -15.20 2.18 -5.72
CA GLU A 33 -15.13 3.64 -5.85
C GLU A 33 -13.70 4.19 -5.94
N GLU A 34 -12.76 3.62 -5.17
CA GLU A 34 -11.33 4.01 -5.22
C GLU A 34 -10.75 3.77 -6.62
N LYS A 35 -11.07 2.61 -7.21
CA LYS A 35 -10.62 2.24 -8.56
C LYS A 35 -11.27 3.09 -9.64
N GLU A 36 -12.55 3.38 -9.51
CA GLU A 36 -13.30 4.21 -10.47
C GLU A 36 -12.83 5.67 -10.45
N ARG A 37 -12.48 6.19 -9.27
CA ARG A 37 -12.06 7.59 -9.09
C ARG A 37 -10.55 7.79 -9.17
N GLY A 38 -9.76 6.73 -9.09
CA GLY A 38 -8.29 6.79 -9.07
C GLY A 38 -7.72 7.43 -7.81
N ILE A 39 -8.45 7.39 -6.69
CA ILE A 39 -8.02 7.96 -5.41
C ILE A 39 -8.22 6.96 -4.27
N THR A 40 -7.34 6.99 -3.29
CA THR A 40 -7.49 6.23 -2.05
C THR A 40 -8.43 6.97 -1.09
N ILE A 41 -9.46 6.30 -0.62
CA ILE A 41 -10.55 6.89 0.20
C ILE A 41 -10.45 6.40 1.65
N GLU A 42 -9.96 5.18 1.86
CA GLU A 42 -9.74 4.62 3.19
C GLU A 42 -8.30 4.12 3.41
N LEU A 43 -7.95 3.80 4.65
CA LEU A 43 -6.65 3.21 4.96
C LEU A 43 -6.56 1.78 4.40
N GLY A 44 -5.58 1.56 3.51
CA GLY A 44 -5.21 0.25 3.03
C GLY A 44 -4.02 -0.35 3.80
N PHE A 45 -3.95 -1.67 3.84
CA PHE A 45 -2.89 -2.41 4.53
C PHE A 45 -2.26 -3.43 3.59
N ALA A 46 -0.94 -3.54 3.65
CA ALA A 46 -0.14 -4.51 2.91
C ALA A 46 0.94 -5.08 3.84
N HIS A 47 1.38 -6.30 3.54
CA HIS A 47 2.48 -6.97 4.23
C HIS A 47 3.57 -7.33 3.22
N LEU A 48 4.81 -7.35 3.71
CA LEU A 48 5.98 -7.72 2.94
C LEU A 48 6.86 -8.62 3.79
N ASP A 49 6.96 -9.89 3.39
CA ASP A 49 7.95 -10.81 3.95
C ASP A 49 9.25 -10.64 3.20
N LEU A 50 10.32 -10.28 3.91
CA LEU A 50 11.63 -10.16 3.29
C LEU A 50 12.22 -11.57 3.07
N PRO A 51 12.82 -11.85 1.88
CA PRO A 51 13.44 -13.14 1.61
C PRO A 51 14.55 -13.54 2.60
N SER A 52 15.09 -12.56 3.33
CA SER A 52 16.10 -12.80 4.38
C SER A 52 15.51 -13.39 5.68
N GLY A 53 14.19 -13.57 5.78
CA GLY A 53 13.52 -14.06 7.00
C GLY A 53 13.52 -13.05 8.14
N ARG A 54 13.69 -11.76 7.82
CA ARG A 54 13.67 -10.64 8.77
C ARG A 54 12.32 -9.94 8.76
#